data_AF-A0A967HK59-F1
#
_entry.id   AF-A0A967HK59-F1
#
_cell.length_a   1.000
_cell.length_b   1.000
_cell.length_c   1.000
_cell.angle_alpha   90.00
_cell.angle_beta   90.00
_cell.angle_gamma   90.00
#
_symmetry.space_group_name_H-M   'P 1'
#
loop_
_entity.id
_entity.type
_entity.pdbx_description
1 polymer ?
#
loop_
_entity_poly.entity_id
_entity_poly.type
_entity_poly.pdbx_seq_one_letter_code
_entity_poly.pdbx_strand_id
1 'polypeptide(L)'
;IAMLRLDDGSDRYYYGGFKRTPGTNFLGLGYIGYPVAIGVDDRDGTLAHEIGHNLGLPHAPCGDPAGPDLQYPYPDGFVGRFGYDRTRGVLLDPYRTYDLMGYCDPVWISDYNYERVLAYRDTSRFDAAFEAPETGSPAPPRRATLVVRGGVLDGALRLEPALEWDGPVTPPAQGPYALEGLDAAGRTLFTVAVAPRRLDHGLGSTFLVALPAEQARTDRLHTLRLTGPEGTVERTRTDRSRRVRADLAVDRAGAPAGRARVAGRWDRDAFPLAVVRDRVTGRIVAMSRTGRIAVPDDPARVEVLFSDGIGTRPGRVVRR
;
A
#
# COMPACT_ATOMS: atom_id res chain seq x y z
N ILE A 1 1.69 1.79 1.61
CA ILE A 1 3.04 1.25 1.29
C ILE A 1 3.28 1.18 -0.22
N ALA A 2 2.34 0.69 -1.04
CA ALA A 2 2.50 0.65 -2.50
C ALA A 2 2.89 2.02 -3.12
N MET A 3 2.40 3.14 -2.59
CA MET A 3 2.83 4.47 -3.02
C MET A 3 4.29 4.80 -2.66
N LEU A 4 4.80 4.33 -1.52
CA LEU A 4 6.22 4.51 -1.14
C LEU A 4 7.11 3.75 -2.11
N ARG A 5 6.76 2.49 -2.39
CA ARG A 5 7.46 1.66 -3.38
C ARG A 5 7.45 2.29 -4.78
N LEU A 6 6.32 2.90 -5.17
CA LEU A 6 6.24 3.69 -6.40
C LEU A 6 7.19 4.90 -6.33
N ASP A 7 7.17 5.69 -5.26
CA ASP A 7 8.03 6.87 -5.11
C ASP A 7 9.52 6.53 -5.27
N ASP A 8 9.93 5.45 -4.63
CA ASP A 8 11.30 4.97 -4.63
C ASP A 8 11.72 4.38 -5.99
N GLY A 9 10.77 4.11 -6.89
CA GLY A 9 11.03 3.46 -8.18
C GLY A 9 11.59 2.05 -8.02
N SER A 10 11.32 1.40 -6.88
CA SER A 10 11.96 0.16 -6.46
C SER A 10 11.11 -1.06 -6.81
N ASP A 11 11.76 -2.12 -7.24
CA ASP A 11 11.17 -3.45 -7.42
C ASP A 11 11.29 -4.34 -6.17
N ARG A 12 12.04 -3.90 -5.15
CA ARG A 12 12.27 -4.62 -3.89
C ARG A 12 10.98 -4.86 -3.09
N TYR A 13 11.12 -5.72 -2.07
CA TYR A 13 10.10 -6.01 -1.07
C TYR A 13 9.94 -4.87 -0.07
N TYR A 14 8.70 -4.48 0.18
CA TYR A 14 8.34 -3.50 1.19
C TYR A 14 7.46 -4.14 2.23
N TYR A 15 7.87 -4.03 3.48
CA TYR A 15 7.05 -4.36 4.64
C TYR A 15 6.90 -3.12 5.50
N GLY A 16 5.67 -2.83 5.95
CA GLY A 16 5.40 -1.79 6.92
C GLY A 16 5.04 -2.39 8.27
N GLY A 17 5.72 -1.96 9.32
CA GLY A 17 5.30 -2.24 10.70
C GLY A 17 4.30 -1.19 11.19
N PHE A 18 3.28 -1.62 11.92
CA PHE A 18 2.44 -0.70 12.70
C PHE A 18 2.21 -1.19 14.12
N LYS A 19 2.17 -0.25 15.06
CA LYS A 19 1.73 -0.54 16.41
C LYS A 19 0.23 -0.85 16.41
N ARG A 20 -0.14 -2.03 16.89
CA ARG A 20 -1.56 -2.44 16.97
C ARG A 20 -2.36 -1.44 17.80
N THR A 21 -3.45 -0.95 17.24
CA THR A 21 -4.39 -0.07 17.94
C THR A 21 -5.50 -0.91 18.58
N PRO A 22 -5.92 -0.64 19.83
CA PRO A 22 -7.05 -1.35 20.43
C PRO A 22 -8.28 -1.31 19.52
N GLY A 23 -8.92 -2.48 19.32
CA GLY A 23 -10.08 -2.63 18.43
C GLY A 23 -9.76 -2.94 16.97
N THR A 24 -8.49 -3.14 16.57
CA THR A 24 -8.16 -3.68 15.24
C THR A 24 -8.22 -5.20 15.22
N ASN A 25 -8.96 -5.74 14.25
CA ASN A 25 -9.20 -7.19 14.10
C ASN A 25 -8.26 -7.89 13.12
N PHE A 26 -7.37 -7.16 12.44
CA PHE A 26 -6.33 -7.72 11.58
C PHE A 26 -4.95 -7.48 12.19
N LEU A 27 -4.05 -8.45 11.97
CA LEU A 27 -2.64 -8.37 12.37
C LEU A 27 -1.76 -7.89 11.23
N GLY A 28 -2.14 -8.20 9.99
CA GLY A 28 -1.46 -7.73 8.80
C GLY A 28 -2.33 -7.85 7.56
N LEU A 29 -1.78 -7.37 6.44
CA LEU A 29 -2.33 -7.45 5.10
C LEU A 29 -1.18 -7.53 4.08
N GLY A 30 -1.20 -8.57 3.26
CA GLY A 30 -0.28 -8.79 2.14
C GLY A 30 -0.99 -8.82 0.80
N TYR A 31 -0.31 -8.37 -0.25
CA TYR A 31 -0.75 -8.71 -1.60
C TYR A 31 -0.31 -10.13 -1.95
N ILE A 32 -1.17 -10.91 -2.59
CA ILE A 32 -0.77 -12.22 -3.11
C ILE A 32 0.09 -12.04 -4.37
N GLY A 33 1.36 -12.45 -4.31
CA GLY A 33 2.29 -12.41 -5.45
C GLY A 33 2.77 -11.00 -5.85
N TYR A 34 2.70 -10.03 -4.94
CA TYR A 34 3.23 -8.68 -5.15
C TYR A 34 3.97 -8.19 -3.89
N PRO A 35 5.14 -7.54 -4.01
CA PRO A 35 6.11 -7.44 -2.91
C PRO A 35 5.82 -6.25 -1.98
N VAL A 36 4.57 -6.14 -1.52
CA VAL A 36 4.13 -5.12 -0.56
C VAL A 36 3.25 -5.78 0.51
N ALA A 37 3.64 -5.64 1.77
CA ALA A 37 2.88 -6.13 2.92
C ALA A 37 2.90 -5.12 4.07
N ILE A 38 1.97 -5.24 5.01
CA ILE A 38 1.92 -4.49 6.27
C ILE A 38 1.54 -5.43 7.41
N GLY A 39 2.09 -5.24 8.60
CA GLY A 39 1.68 -6.01 9.77
C GLY A 39 2.10 -5.39 11.09
N VAL A 40 1.65 -5.99 12.19
CA VAL A 40 2.01 -5.55 13.53
C VAL A 40 3.52 -5.68 13.76
N ASP A 41 4.11 -4.69 14.42
CA ASP A 41 5.57 -4.58 14.62
C ASP A 41 6.09 -5.37 15.84
N ASP A 42 5.24 -6.18 16.48
CA ASP A 42 5.55 -6.94 17.69
C ASP A 42 5.40 -8.46 17.53
N ARG A 43 5.22 -8.97 16.29
CA ARG A 43 5.08 -10.40 16.01
C ARG A 43 5.79 -10.85 14.73
N ASP A 44 6.88 -11.59 14.88
CA ASP A 44 7.64 -12.17 13.76
C ASP A 44 6.79 -13.11 12.89
N GLY A 45 5.87 -13.86 13.50
CA GLY A 45 4.97 -14.77 12.77
C GLY A 45 4.07 -14.01 11.79
N THR A 46 3.60 -12.82 12.15
CA THR A 46 2.81 -11.97 11.24
C THR A 46 3.67 -11.51 10.07
N LEU A 47 4.88 -10.98 10.32
CA LEU A 47 5.81 -10.61 9.26
C LEU A 47 6.03 -11.75 8.25
N ALA A 48 6.30 -12.96 8.75
CA ALA A 48 6.53 -14.12 7.91
C ALA A 48 5.27 -14.53 7.12
N HIS A 49 4.09 -14.51 7.74
CA HIS A 49 2.80 -14.78 7.10
C HIS A 49 2.52 -13.82 5.94
N GLU A 50 2.66 -12.51 6.19
CA GLU A 50 2.41 -11.50 5.15
C GLU A 50 3.44 -11.56 4.01
N ILE A 51 4.70 -11.88 4.31
CA ILE A 51 5.71 -12.14 3.28
C ILE A 51 5.36 -13.41 2.48
N GLY A 52 4.80 -14.44 3.13
CA GLY A 52 4.26 -15.63 2.45
C GLY A 52 3.24 -15.26 1.37
N HIS A 53 2.31 -14.34 1.66
CA HIS A 53 1.40 -13.80 0.65
C HIS A 53 2.15 -13.11 -0.50
N ASN A 54 3.12 -12.25 -0.21
CA ASN A 54 3.93 -11.62 -1.26
C ASN A 54 4.63 -12.64 -2.17
N LEU A 55 4.97 -13.81 -1.64
CA LEU A 55 5.57 -14.96 -2.33
C LEU A 55 4.54 -15.89 -2.99
N GLY A 56 3.29 -15.45 -3.11
CA GLY A 56 2.24 -16.15 -3.83
C GLY A 56 1.52 -17.24 -3.05
N LEU A 57 1.70 -17.30 -1.72
CA LEU A 57 1.01 -18.28 -0.90
C LEU A 57 -0.42 -17.81 -0.56
N PRO A 58 -1.46 -18.62 -0.86
CA PRO A 58 -2.76 -18.53 -0.21
C PRO A 58 -2.72 -19.06 1.24
N HIS A 59 -3.82 -18.92 1.98
CA HIS A 59 -3.91 -19.43 3.35
C HIS A 59 -3.93 -20.97 3.40
N ALA A 60 -3.30 -21.56 4.42
CA ALA A 60 -3.47 -22.98 4.76
C ALA A 60 -4.79 -23.19 5.53
N PRO A 61 -5.44 -24.37 5.46
CA PRO A 61 -6.79 -24.58 5.97
C PRO A 61 -6.83 -24.81 7.51
N CYS A 62 -6.37 -23.84 8.31
CA CYS A 62 -6.49 -23.88 9.77
C CYS A 62 -6.97 -22.54 10.35
N GLY A 63 -7.98 -22.59 11.23
CA GLY A 63 -8.51 -21.41 11.93
C GLY A 63 -9.45 -20.54 11.09
N ASP A 64 -10.17 -21.15 10.14
CA ASP A 64 -11.16 -20.51 9.27
C ASP A 64 -10.67 -19.28 8.48
N PRO A 65 -9.51 -19.35 7.80
CA PRO A 65 -9.03 -18.22 7.01
C PRO A 65 -9.87 -18.01 5.76
N ALA A 66 -9.88 -16.77 5.27
CA ALA A 66 -10.56 -16.44 4.02
C ALA A 66 -9.79 -17.00 2.82
N GLY A 67 -10.47 -17.73 1.94
CA GLY A 67 -9.88 -18.26 0.70
C GLY A 67 -8.71 -19.23 0.94
N PRO A 68 -8.94 -20.33 1.69
CA PRO A 68 -7.91 -21.35 1.92
C PRO A 68 -7.49 -22.03 0.61
N ASP A 69 -6.26 -22.52 0.58
CA ASP A 69 -5.73 -23.34 -0.51
C ASP A 69 -6.43 -24.69 -0.53
N LEU A 70 -7.28 -24.90 -1.52
CA LEU A 70 -7.99 -26.16 -1.72
C LEU A 70 -7.06 -27.30 -2.17
N GLN A 71 -5.82 -26.99 -2.55
CA GLN A 71 -4.80 -27.96 -2.94
C GLN A 71 -3.85 -28.30 -1.80
N TYR A 72 -3.98 -27.65 -0.63
CA TYR A 72 -3.12 -27.91 0.51
C TYR A 72 -3.29 -29.37 0.98
N PRO A 73 -2.20 -30.17 1.01
CA PRO A 73 -2.32 -31.64 1.09
C PRO A 73 -2.58 -32.17 2.49
N TYR A 74 -2.34 -31.36 3.53
CA TYR A 74 -2.45 -31.79 4.92
C TYR A 74 -3.73 -31.26 5.56
N PRO A 75 -4.64 -32.15 6.02
CA PRO A 75 -5.84 -31.75 6.74
C PRO A 75 -5.54 -30.79 7.88
N ASP A 76 -6.48 -29.90 8.20
CA ASP A 76 -6.38 -28.92 9.29
C ASP A 76 -5.13 -28.03 9.23
N GLY A 77 -4.46 -27.93 8.08
CA GLY A 77 -3.31 -27.06 7.90
C GLY A 77 -2.02 -27.51 8.59
N PHE A 78 -1.84 -28.80 8.88
CA PHE A 78 -0.57 -29.32 9.45
C PHE A 78 0.63 -29.17 8.49
N VAL A 79 1.87 -29.21 9.01
CA VAL A 79 3.09 -28.99 8.21
C VAL A 79 3.58 -30.19 7.38
N GLY A 80 3.05 -31.38 7.62
CA GLY A 80 3.35 -32.61 6.86
C GLY A 80 4.69 -33.28 7.15
N ARG A 81 5.74 -32.52 7.48
CA ARG A 81 7.08 -33.02 7.82
C ARG A 81 7.60 -32.44 9.12
N PHE A 82 8.56 -33.14 9.73
CA PHE A 82 9.27 -32.62 10.89
C PHE A 82 10.01 -31.33 10.53
N GLY A 83 9.75 -30.28 11.30
CA GLY A 83 10.56 -29.07 11.30
C GLY A 83 11.74 -29.20 12.26
N TYR A 84 12.79 -28.40 12.04
CA TYR A 84 13.89 -28.26 12.99
C TYR A 84 14.14 -26.79 13.26
N ASP A 85 13.72 -26.33 14.44
CA ASP A 85 14.03 -25.00 14.93
C ASP A 85 15.44 -25.01 15.51
N ARG A 86 16.40 -24.54 14.72
CA ARG A 86 17.82 -24.49 15.13
C ARG A 86 18.06 -23.50 16.27
N THR A 87 17.26 -22.44 16.38
CA THR A 87 17.41 -21.42 17.42
C THR A 87 17.04 -22.00 18.78
N ARG A 88 15.99 -22.82 18.83
CA ARG A 88 15.54 -23.52 20.04
C ARG A 88 16.15 -24.90 20.23
N GLY A 89 16.76 -25.46 19.19
CA GLY A 89 17.31 -26.82 19.19
C GLY A 89 16.25 -27.92 19.29
N VAL A 90 15.03 -27.68 18.77
CA VAL A 90 13.90 -28.61 18.91
C VAL A 90 13.39 -29.10 17.57
N LEU A 91 12.94 -30.36 17.55
CA LEU A 91 12.15 -30.91 16.46
C LEU A 91 10.67 -30.53 16.64
N LEU A 92 10.04 -30.13 15.56
CA LEU A 92 8.63 -29.78 15.51
C LEU A 92 7.84 -30.96 14.95
N ASP A 93 6.94 -31.51 15.75
CA ASP A 93 6.10 -32.65 15.39
C ASP A 93 5.07 -32.24 14.32
N PRO A 94 5.04 -32.89 13.13
CA PRO A 94 4.10 -32.54 12.07
C PRO A 94 2.63 -32.74 12.45
N TYR A 95 2.32 -33.50 13.49
CA TYR A 95 0.94 -33.69 13.98
C TYR A 95 0.51 -32.69 15.04
N ARG A 96 1.40 -31.77 15.43
CA ARG A 96 1.16 -30.74 16.46
C ARG A 96 1.58 -29.34 16.03
N THR A 97 1.99 -29.20 14.77
CA THR A 97 2.52 -27.96 14.21
C THR A 97 1.78 -27.61 12.93
N TYR A 98 1.30 -26.39 12.85
CA TYR A 98 0.50 -25.88 11.75
C TYR A 98 1.34 -25.06 10.79
N ASP A 99 0.89 -24.96 9.54
CA ASP A 99 1.53 -24.12 8.54
C ASP A 99 1.40 -22.65 8.88
N LEU A 100 2.49 -21.91 8.65
CA LEU A 100 2.60 -20.48 8.83
C LEU A 100 1.46 -19.69 8.17
N MET A 101 0.89 -20.18 7.07
CA MET A 101 -0.20 -19.54 6.34
C MET A 101 -1.59 -19.84 6.91
N GLY A 102 -1.70 -20.56 8.04
CA GLY A 102 -2.94 -20.71 8.81
C GLY A 102 -3.00 -19.75 10.01
N TYR A 103 -4.06 -19.84 10.80
CA TYR A 103 -4.25 -19.03 12.02
C TYR A 103 -4.12 -19.83 13.33
N CYS A 104 -3.55 -21.02 13.25
CA CYS A 104 -3.37 -21.93 14.37
C CYS A 104 -1.93 -21.90 14.88
N ASP A 105 -1.75 -22.16 16.17
CA ASP A 105 -0.44 -22.22 16.82
C ASP A 105 -0.16 -23.61 17.38
N PRO A 106 1.10 -24.07 17.44
CA PRO A 106 2.31 -23.37 16.97
C PRO A 106 2.48 -23.43 15.45
N VAL A 107 3.09 -22.39 14.88
CA VAL A 107 3.34 -22.26 13.43
C VAL A 107 4.75 -22.68 13.01
N TRP A 108 4.85 -23.26 11.81
CA TRP A 108 6.09 -23.50 11.06
C TRP A 108 5.79 -23.55 9.56
N ILE A 109 6.80 -23.44 8.69
CA ILE A 109 6.58 -23.59 7.24
C ILE A 109 6.41 -25.07 6.87
N SER A 110 5.32 -25.44 6.19
CA SER A 110 5.18 -26.80 5.64
C SER A 110 6.16 -27.06 4.51
N ASP A 111 6.46 -28.34 4.25
CA ASP A 111 7.23 -28.73 3.06
C ASP A 111 6.53 -28.27 1.76
N TYR A 112 5.21 -28.41 1.69
CA TYR A 112 4.38 -27.94 0.58
C TYR A 112 4.56 -26.43 0.29
N ASN A 113 4.39 -25.57 1.30
CA ASN A 113 4.54 -24.13 1.09
C ASN A 113 6.01 -23.71 0.94
N TYR A 114 6.95 -24.43 1.56
CA TYR A 114 8.38 -24.21 1.36
C TYR A 114 8.77 -24.40 -0.12
N GLU A 115 8.36 -25.51 -0.75
CA GLU A 115 8.64 -25.77 -2.16
C GLU A 115 7.99 -24.73 -3.08
N ARG A 116 6.77 -24.28 -2.77
CA ARG A 116 6.09 -23.21 -3.52
C ARG A 116 6.82 -21.88 -3.43
N VAL A 117 7.35 -21.53 -2.25
CA VAL A 117 8.17 -20.33 -2.08
C VAL A 117 9.42 -20.43 -2.94
N LEU A 118 10.12 -21.56 -2.95
CA LEU A 118 11.30 -21.75 -3.82
C LEU A 118 10.94 -21.60 -5.30
N ALA A 119 9.85 -22.25 -5.75
CA ALA A 119 9.39 -22.14 -7.13
C ALA A 119 8.96 -20.70 -7.52
N TYR A 120 8.34 -19.96 -6.60
CA TYR A 120 8.03 -18.54 -6.83
C TYR A 120 9.31 -17.73 -7.01
N ARG A 121 10.31 -17.93 -6.14
CA ARG A 121 11.59 -17.20 -6.17
C ARG A 121 12.36 -17.44 -7.46
N ASP A 122 12.30 -18.66 -8.00
CA ASP A 122 12.94 -19.00 -9.28
C ASP A 122 12.32 -18.30 -10.49
N THR A 123 11.06 -17.87 -10.40
CA THR A 123 10.30 -17.34 -11.54
C THR A 123 9.88 -15.87 -11.39
N SER A 124 9.94 -15.34 -10.17
CA SER A 124 9.52 -13.99 -9.83
C SER A 124 10.53 -12.95 -10.30
N ARG A 125 10.06 -12.01 -11.11
CA ARG A 125 10.84 -10.80 -11.46
C ARG A 125 11.24 -9.96 -10.24
N PHE A 126 10.52 -10.08 -9.12
CA PHE A 126 10.82 -9.32 -7.90
C PHE A 126 11.98 -9.95 -7.12
N ASP A 127 12.17 -11.27 -7.21
CA ASP A 127 13.32 -11.97 -6.62
C ASP A 127 14.56 -11.85 -7.52
N ALA A 128 14.40 -11.89 -8.84
CA ALA A 128 15.49 -11.61 -9.78
C ALA A 128 16.13 -10.21 -9.54
N ALA A 129 15.34 -9.24 -9.08
CA ALA A 129 15.82 -7.91 -8.73
C ALA A 129 16.62 -7.84 -7.42
N PHE A 130 16.43 -8.81 -6.51
CA PHE A 130 17.18 -8.90 -5.26
C PHE A 130 18.59 -9.45 -5.49
N GLU A 131 18.73 -10.39 -6.43
CA GLU A 131 20.00 -11.05 -6.80
C GLU A 131 20.86 -10.20 -7.76
N ALA A 132 20.30 -9.12 -8.34
CA ALA A 132 21.05 -8.21 -9.17
C ALA A 132 22.09 -7.42 -8.33
N PRO A 133 23.34 -7.26 -8.78
CA PRO A 133 24.32 -6.42 -8.08
C PRO A 133 23.74 -5.02 -7.83
N GLU A 134 24.07 -4.39 -6.69
CA GLU A 134 23.71 -2.99 -6.38
C GLU A 134 24.34 -1.95 -7.35
N THR A 135 24.76 -2.36 -8.54
CA THR A 135 24.95 -1.45 -9.67
C THR A 135 23.57 -0.93 -10.05
N GLY A 136 23.18 0.16 -9.39
CA GLY A 136 21.84 0.74 -9.42
C GLY A 136 21.21 0.71 -10.81
N SER A 137 20.17 -0.11 -10.95
CA SER A 137 19.21 0.05 -12.04
C SER A 137 18.87 1.54 -12.12
N PRO A 138 19.08 2.20 -13.27
CA PRO A 138 18.84 3.62 -13.38
C PRO A 138 17.42 3.89 -12.93
N ALA A 139 17.27 4.77 -11.94
CA ALA A 139 15.97 5.10 -11.39
C ALA A 139 15.04 5.50 -12.56
N PRO A 140 13.80 4.99 -12.60
CA PRO A 140 12.89 5.30 -13.69
C PRO A 140 12.73 6.82 -13.82
N PRO A 141 12.68 7.36 -15.05
CA PRO A 141 12.61 8.79 -15.27
C PRO A 141 11.35 9.35 -14.60
N ARG A 142 11.55 10.35 -13.75
CA ARG A 142 10.46 11.05 -13.06
C ARG A 142 9.84 12.08 -14.00
N ARG A 143 8.52 12.18 -13.98
CA ARG A 143 7.75 13.20 -14.69
C ARG A 143 6.48 13.53 -13.92
N ALA A 144 5.84 14.64 -14.29
CA ALA A 144 4.50 14.96 -13.80
C ALA A 144 3.54 13.79 -14.05
N THR A 145 3.00 13.23 -12.97
CA THR A 145 2.30 11.95 -12.95
C THR A 145 1.10 12.01 -12.02
N LEU A 146 -0.06 11.62 -12.54
CA LEU A 146 -1.28 11.39 -11.77
C LEU A 146 -1.24 10.00 -11.14
N VAL A 147 -1.26 9.94 -9.81
CA VAL A 147 -1.37 8.69 -9.05
C VAL A 147 -2.81 8.49 -8.60
N VAL A 148 -3.42 7.42 -9.07
CA VAL A 148 -4.77 7.00 -8.68
C VAL A 148 -4.69 5.67 -7.94
N ARG A 149 -5.41 5.57 -6.83
CA ARG A 149 -5.57 4.33 -6.08
C ARG A 149 -7.04 4.06 -5.85
N GLY A 150 -7.37 2.79 -5.76
CA GLY A 150 -8.72 2.35 -5.50
C GLY A 150 -8.78 0.84 -5.49
N GLY A 151 -9.98 0.32 -5.67
CA GLY A 151 -10.23 -1.11 -5.77
C GLY A 151 -11.57 -1.46 -5.14
N VAL A 152 -11.65 -2.69 -4.65
CA VAL A 152 -12.82 -3.25 -4.00
C VAL A 152 -12.47 -3.52 -2.55
N LEU A 153 -13.26 -2.97 -1.63
CA LEU A 153 -13.15 -3.29 -0.21
C LEU A 153 -14.54 -3.63 0.29
N ASP A 154 -14.67 -4.79 0.92
CA ASP A 154 -15.94 -5.30 1.44
C ASP A 154 -17.07 -5.31 0.38
N GLY A 155 -16.73 -5.74 -0.84
CA GLY A 155 -17.66 -5.81 -1.98
C GLY A 155 -18.06 -4.47 -2.58
N ALA A 156 -17.46 -3.35 -2.14
CA ALA A 156 -17.77 -2.02 -2.66
C ALA A 156 -16.56 -1.37 -3.34
N LEU A 157 -16.81 -0.71 -4.47
CA LEU A 157 -15.79 0.11 -5.13
C LEU A 157 -15.36 1.27 -4.24
N ARG A 158 -14.06 1.57 -4.29
CA ARG A 158 -13.42 2.69 -3.61
C ARG A 158 -12.46 3.39 -4.56
N LEU A 159 -12.51 4.72 -4.55
CA LEU A 159 -11.48 5.60 -5.10
C LEU A 159 -10.88 6.43 -3.97
N GLU A 160 -9.58 6.31 -3.79
CA GLU A 160 -8.84 7.14 -2.86
C GLU A 160 -8.59 8.54 -3.46
N PRO A 161 -8.34 9.57 -2.65
CA PRO A 161 -7.87 10.86 -3.15
C PRO A 161 -6.64 10.67 -4.05
N ALA A 162 -6.75 11.16 -5.29
CA ALA A 162 -5.66 11.14 -6.25
C ALA A 162 -4.69 12.30 -6.02
N LEU A 163 -3.51 12.18 -6.61
CA LEU A 163 -2.40 13.11 -6.41
C LEU A 163 -1.70 13.33 -7.74
N GLU A 164 -1.16 14.51 -7.95
CA GLU A 164 -0.18 14.76 -8.99
C GLU A 164 1.17 15.06 -8.34
N TRP A 165 2.22 14.43 -8.85
CA TRP A 165 3.58 14.69 -8.39
C TRP A 165 4.59 14.42 -9.49
N ASP A 166 5.86 14.71 -9.19
CA ASP A 166 6.96 14.27 -10.03
C ASP A 166 7.45 12.88 -9.58
N GLY A 167 7.16 11.86 -10.40
CA GLY A 167 7.42 10.46 -10.05
C GLY A 167 7.38 9.52 -11.26
N PRO A 168 7.63 8.23 -11.03
CA PRO A 168 7.58 7.25 -12.10
C PRO A 168 6.15 6.94 -12.53
N VAL A 169 6.03 6.54 -13.79
CA VAL A 169 4.77 6.07 -14.39
C VAL A 169 4.70 4.54 -14.29
N THR A 170 3.50 4.03 -14.07
CA THR A 170 3.24 2.58 -14.12
C THR A 170 2.17 2.33 -15.17
N PRO A 171 2.44 1.49 -16.19
CA PRO A 171 1.43 1.10 -17.14
C PRO A 171 0.21 0.52 -16.42
N PRO A 172 -1.01 0.94 -16.76
CA PRO A 172 -2.20 0.32 -16.21
C PRO A 172 -2.23 -1.17 -16.58
N ALA A 173 -2.48 -2.02 -15.59
CA ALA A 173 -2.66 -3.45 -15.84
C ALA A 173 -3.99 -3.65 -16.56
N GLN A 174 -4.02 -4.46 -17.63
CA GLN A 174 -5.28 -4.86 -18.25
C GLN A 174 -6.13 -5.62 -17.23
N GLY A 175 -7.42 -5.33 -17.19
CA GLY A 175 -8.35 -5.93 -16.24
C GLY A 175 -9.80 -5.52 -16.52
N PRO A 176 -10.76 -6.09 -15.77
CA PRO A 176 -12.19 -5.92 -16.03
C PRO A 176 -12.74 -4.57 -15.55
N TYR A 177 -11.92 -3.75 -14.87
CA TYR A 177 -12.34 -2.45 -14.37
C TYR A 177 -11.91 -1.34 -15.34
N ALA A 178 -12.72 -0.30 -15.46
CA ALA A 178 -12.39 0.89 -16.23
C ALA A 178 -12.20 2.09 -15.30
N LEU A 179 -11.08 2.78 -15.43
CA LEU A 179 -10.80 4.06 -14.80
C LEU A 179 -10.90 5.17 -15.86
N GLU A 180 -11.84 6.08 -15.67
CA GLU A 180 -12.08 7.22 -16.54
C GLU A 180 -11.73 8.52 -15.83
N GLY A 181 -11.12 9.46 -16.57
CA GLY A 181 -11.00 10.85 -16.16
C GLY A 181 -11.95 11.72 -16.94
N LEU A 182 -12.73 12.56 -16.27
CA LEU A 182 -13.71 13.46 -16.86
C LEU A 182 -13.36 14.92 -16.56
N ASP A 183 -13.64 15.82 -17.51
CA ASP A 183 -13.57 17.26 -17.25
C ASP A 183 -14.80 17.79 -16.51
N ALA A 184 -14.81 19.08 -16.17
CA ALA A 184 -15.91 19.70 -15.42
C ALA A 184 -17.27 19.70 -16.16
N ALA A 185 -17.27 19.48 -17.48
CA ALA A 185 -18.49 19.33 -18.26
C ALA A 185 -18.92 17.85 -18.41
N GLY A 186 -18.21 16.92 -17.77
CA GLY A 186 -18.47 15.48 -17.85
C GLY A 186 -17.92 14.79 -19.09
N ARG A 187 -17.07 15.47 -19.89
CA ARG A 187 -16.47 14.85 -21.08
C ARG A 187 -15.28 13.98 -20.69
N THR A 188 -15.19 12.80 -21.26
CA THR A 188 -14.06 11.88 -21.05
C THR A 188 -12.77 12.46 -21.61
N LEU A 189 -11.74 12.54 -20.76
CA LEU A 189 -10.37 12.95 -21.08
C LEU A 189 -9.49 11.73 -21.34
N PHE A 190 -9.68 10.66 -20.58
CA PHE A 190 -9.00 9.39 -20.76
C PHE A 190 -9.83 8.23 -20.21
N THR A 191 -9.54 7.03 -20.71
CA THR A 191 -10.03 5.76 -20.18
C THR A 191 -8.87 4.77 -20.17
N VAL A 192 -8.66 4.09 -19.04
CA VAL A 192 -7.69 2.99 -18.93
C VAL A 192 -8.33 1.79 -18.25
N ALA A 193 -8.00 0.59 -18.71
CA ALA A 193 -8.36 -0.63 -18.00
C ALA A 193 -7.50 -0.78 -16.75
N VAL A 194 -8.04 -1.33 -15.66
CA VAL A 194 -7.29 -1.61 -14.43
C VAL A 194 -7.61 -3.00 -13.91
N ALA A 195 -6.59 -3.69 -13.38
CA ALA A 195 -6.72 -4.94 -12.63
C ALA A 195 -6.33 -4.71 -11.15
N PRO A 196 -7.31 -4.62 -10.24
CA PRO A 196 -7.06 -4.70 -8.80
C PRO A 196 -6.33 -5.99 -8.43
N ARG A 197 -5.31 -5.88 -7.59
CA ARG A 197 -4.58 -7.00 -7.01
C ARG A 197 -5.28 -7.48 -5.75
N ARG A 198 -5.48 -8.78 -5.64
CA ARG A 198 -6.11 -9.42 -4.48
C ARG A 198 -5.29 -9.19 -3.21
N LEU A 199 -5.99 -8.87 -2.13
CA LEU A 199 -5.47 -8.91 -0.77
C LEU A 199 -5.69 -10.31 -0.19
N ASP A 200 -4.85 -10.68 0.76
CA ASP A 200 -4.97 -11.90 1.56
C ASP A 200 -6.28 -12.02 2.35
N HIS A 201 -6.80 -10.91 2.89
CA HIS A 201 -8.00 -10.89 3.71
C HIS A 201 -9.25 -10.44 2.92
N GLY A 202 -10.30 -11.26 3.00
CA GLY A 202 -11.63 -10.97 2.46
C GLY A 202 -11.70 -10.95 0.92
N LEU A 203 -12.77 -10.37 0.38
CA LEU A 203 -12.93 -10.10 -1.07
C LEU A 203 -12.23 -8.79 -1.49
N GLY A 204 -11.21 -8.37 -0.73
CA GLY A 204 -10.50 -7.13 -0.94
C GLY A 204 -9.54 -7.21 -2.12
N SER A 205 -9.55 -6.17 -2.96
CA SER A 205 -8.54 -6.00 -4.00
C SER A 205 -8.23 -4.53 -4.18
N THR A 206 -6.98 -4.19 -4.48
CA THR A 206 -6.57 -2.79 -4.65
C THR A 206 -5.66 -2.61 -5.84
N PHE A 207 -5.73 -1.44 -6.47
CA PHE A 207 -4.83 -1.03 -7.52
C PHE A 207 -4.12 0.27 -7.17
N LEU A 208 -2.98 0.47 -7.83
CA LEU A 208 -2.32 1.75 -7.97
C LEU A 208 -1.96 1.89 -9.44
N VAL A 209 -2.36 3.01 -10.05
CA VAL A 209 -1.98 3.38 -11.42
C VAL A 209 -1.33 4.76 -11.37
N ALA A 210 -0.24 4.93 -12.10
CA ALA A 210 0.49 6.19 -12.21
C ALA A 210 0.58 6.58 -13.69
N LEU A 211 -0.29 7.50 -14.11
CA LEU A 211 -0.41 7.95 -15.51
C LEU A 211 0.40 9.23 -15.74
N PRO A 212 1.08 9.41 -16.88
CA PRO A 212 1.64 10.71 -17.26
C PRO A 212 0.56 11.80 -17.18
N ALA A 213 0.88 12.95 -16.59
CA ALA A 213 -0.07 14.06 -16.43
C ALA A 213 -0.62 14.55 -17.78
N GLU A 214 0.19 14.52 -18.83
CA GLU A 214 -0.22 14.81 -20.21
C GLU A 214 -1.28 13.83 -20.72
N GLN A 215 -1.06 12.52 -20.54
CA GLN A 215 -2.03 11.50 -20.91
C GLN A 215 -3.33 11.66 -20.12
N ALA A 216 -3.22 11.97 -18.83
CA ALA A 216 -4.37 12.14 -17.94
C ALA A 216 -5.05 13.52 -18.06
N ARG A 217 -4.45 14.47 -18.80
CA ARG A 217 -4.94 15.85 -18.98
C ARG A 217 -5.31 16.51 -17.65
N THR A 218 -4.39 16.44 -16.69
CA THR A 218 -4.64 16.83 -15.28
C THR A 218 -5.02 18.30 -15.11
N ASP A 219 -4.64 19.15 -16.07
CA ASP A 219 -5.04 20.55 -16.21
C ASP A 219 -6.56 20.74 -16.35
N ARG A 220 -7.25 19.76 -16.94
CA ARG A 220 -8.71 19.75 -17.17
C ARG A 220 -9.46 18.75 -16.30
N LEU A 221 -8.75 17.80 -15.71
CA LEU A 221 -9.34 16.71 -14.93
C LEU A 221 -10.13 17.24 -13.73
N HIS A 222 -11.38 16.79 -13.61
CA HIS A 222 -12.29 17.21 -12.56
C HIS A 222 -12.87 16.03 -11.78
N THR A 223 -13.13 14.91 -12.45
CA THR A 223 -13.72 13.72 -11.85
C THR A 223 -12.94 12.49 -12.29
N LEU A 224 -12.68 11.58 -11.36
CA LEU A 224 -12.25 10.21 -11.63
C LEU A 224 -13.44 9.28 -11.39
N ARG A 225 -13.72 8.41 -12.35
CA ARG A 225 -14.77 7.40 -12.27
C ARG A 225 -14.15 6.02 -12.39
N LEU A 226 -14.48 5.14 -11.46
CA LEU A 226 -14.12 3.73 -11.50
C LEU A 226 -15.40 2.92 -11.72
N THR A 227 -15.39 2.08 -12.75
CA THR A 227 -16.47 1.18 -13.10
C THR A 227 -15.98 -0.27 -13.05
N GLY A 228 -16.77 -1.16 -12.48
CA GLY A 228 -16.47 -2.58 -12.37
C GLY A 228 -17.74 -3.42 -12.13
N PRO A 229 -17.60 -4.73 -11.87
CA PRO A 229 -18.72 -5.62 -11.60
C PRO A 229 -19.64 -5.17 -10.45
N GLU A 230 -19.08 -4.44 -9.48
CA GLU A 230 -19.78 -3.93 -8.30
C GLU A 230 -20.50 -2.59 -8.57
N GLY A 231 -20.41 -2.05 -9.79
CA GLY A 231 -21.07 -0.81 -10.21
C GLY A 231 -20.10 0.31 -10.57
N THR A 232 -20.39 1.53 -10.13
CA THR A 232 -19.59 2.73 -10.41
C THR A 232 -19.39 3.56 -9.15
N VAL A 233 -18.17 4.08 -8.95
CA VAL A 233 -17.87 5.08 -7.93
C VAL A 233 -17.12 6.27 -8.55
N GLU A 234 -17.39 7.46 -8.05
CA GLU A 234 -16.72 8.67 -8.48
C GLU A 234 -15.97 9.37 -7.34
N ARG A 235 -14.88 10.03 -7.71
CA ARG A 235 -14.17 11.00 -6.89
C ARG A 235 -14.14 12.28 -7.70
N THR A 236 -14.56 13.38 -7.08
CA THR A 236 -14.61 14.70 -7.72
C THR A 236 -13.68 15.65 -6.98
N ARG A 237 -13.12 16.61 -7.72
CA ARG A 237 -12.31 17.68 -7.13
C ARG A 237 -13.13 18.43 -6.08
N THR A 238 -12.50 18.72 -4.95
CA THR A 238 -13.14 19.40 -3.83
C THR A 238 -13.19 20.89 -4.09
N ASP A 239 -14.37 21.47 -4.30
CA ASP A 239 -14.52 22.91 -4.59
C ASP A 239 -13.93 23.83 -3.53
N ARG A 240 -14.02 23.41 -2.26
CA ARG A 240 -13.47 24.15 -1.11
C ARG A 240 -11.97 24.36 -1.22
N SER A 241 -11.23 23.46 -1.87
CA SER A 241 -9.79 23.59 -2.12
C SER A 241 -9.40 24.86 -2.89
N ARG A 242 -10.33 25.45 -3.65
CA ARG A 242 -10.11 26.71 -4.40
C ARG A 242 -10.21 27.95 -3.53
N ARG A 243 -10.86 27.83 -2.37
CA ARG A 243 -11.20 28.97 -1.47
C ARG A 243 -10.34 28.97 -0.20
N VAL A 244 -9.72 27.84 0.13
CA VAL A 244 -8.95 27.65 1.36
C VAL A 244 -7.47 27.57 1.03
N ARG A 245 -6.65 28.18 1.88
CA ARG A 245 -5.19 28.06 1.79
C ARG A 245 -4.75 26.65 2.17
N ALA A 246 -3.84 26.10 1.38
CA ALA A 246 -3.22 24.80 1.64
C ALA A 246 -2.15 24.93 2.72
N ASP A 247 -2.57 25.05 3.98
CA ASP A 247 -1.67 25.24 5.13
C ASP A 247 -1.69 24.01 6.05
N LEU A 248 -0.50 23.52 6.41
CA LEU A 248 -0.29 22.58 7.50
C LEU A 248 0.07 23.38 8.76
N ALA A 249 -0.89 23.52 9.67
CA ALA A 249 -0.67 24.16 10.96
C ALA A 249 0.02 23.19 11.91
N VAL A 250 1.23 23.54 12.35
CA VAL A 250 2.04 22.72 13.24
C VAL A 250 2.02 23.30 14.64
N ASP A 251 1.67 22.45 15.61
CA ASP A 251 1.62 22.81 17.02
C ASP A 251 2.90 22.37 17.73
N ARG A 252 3.64 23.36 18.26
CA ARG A 252 4.85 23.17 19.04
C ARG A 252 4.65 23.45 20.53
N ALA A 253 3.47 23.95 20.92
CA ALA A 253 3.21 24.32 22.30
C ALA A 253 3.16 23.06 23.18
N GLY A 254 4.03 22.99 24.19
CA GLY A 254 4.10 21.86 25.13
C GLY A 254 4.82 20.61 24.60
N ALA A 255 5.42 20.65 23.42
CA ALA A 255 6.34 19.60 22.99
C ALA A 255 7.67 19.75 23.76
N PRO A 256 8.17 18.72 24.46
CA PRO A 256 9.51 18.75 25.05
C PRO A 256 10.54 19.08 23.96
N ALA A 257 11.52 19.93 24.27
CA ALA A 257 12.65 20.18 23.38
C ALA A 257 13.30 18.84 22.99
N GLY A 258 13.50 18.61 21.68
CA GLY A 258 14.14 17.39 21.17
C GLY A 258 13.19 16.28 20.68
N ARG A 259 11.88 16.50 20.54
CA ARG A 259 11.03 15.54 19.81
C ARG A 259 11.39 15.52 18.32
N ALA A 260 11.61 14.32 17.78
CA ALA A 260 11.86 14.14 16.35
C ALA A 260 10.65 14.52 15.46
N ARG A 261 9.43 14.54 16.01
CA ARG A 261 8.18 14.84 15.28
C ARG A 261 7.21 15.71 16.08
N VAL A 262 6.46 16.54 15.36
CA VAL A 262 5.43 17.46 15.87
C VAL A 262 4.09 17.21 15.18
N ALA A 263 3.00 17.58 15.85
CA ALA A 263 1.65 17.35 15.35
C ALA A 263 1.23 18.46 14.38
N GLY A 264 0.89 18.07 13.15
CA GLY A 264 0.33 18.92 12.12
C GLY A 264 -1.17 18.70 11.91
N ARG A 265 -1.89 19.76 11.56
CA ARG A 265 -3.32 19.77 11.25
C ARG A 265 -3.59 20.56 9.97
N TRP A 266 -4.59 20.15 9.21
CA TRP A 266 -5.04 20.86 8.01
C TRP A 266 -6.55 20.74 7.82
N ASP A 267 -7.11 21.53 6.90
CA ASP A 267 -8.50 21.43 6.50
C ASP A 267 -8.72 20.19 5.61
N ARG A 268 -9.09 19.06 6.24
CA ARG A 268 -9.31 17.79 5.53
C ARG A 268 -10.53 17.81 4.60
N ASP A 269 -11.47 18.71 4.85
CA ASP A 269 -12.67 18.83 4.03
C ASP A 269 -12.37 19.61 2.75
N ALA A 270 -11.34 20.45 2.75
CA ALA A 270 -10.76 21.06 1.56
C ALA A 270 -9.74 20.14 0.86
N PHE A 271 -8.95 19.41 1.65
CA PHE A 271 -7.86 18.57 1.18
C PHE A 271 -7.91 17.17 1.79
N PRO A 272 -8.58 16.20 1.15
CA PRO A 272 -8.83 14.87 1.75
C PRO A 272 -7.58 14.00 2.00
N LEU A 273 -6.41 14.40 1.51
CA LEU A 273 -5.16 13.69 1.75
C LEU A 273 -3.99 14.69 1.83
N ALA A 274 -3.14 14.51 2.83
CA ALA A 274 -1.84 15.16 2.93
C ALA A 274 -0.72 14.12 2.75
N VAL A 275 0.29 14.47 1.95
CA VAL A 275 1.54 13.73 1.78
C VAL A 275 2.69 14.65 2.21
N VAL A 276 3.57 14.13 3.03
CA VAL A 276 4.70 14.87 3.59
C VAL A 276 5.96 14.21 3.05
N ARG A 277 6.84 15.01 2.45
CA ARG A 277 8.11 14.57 1.89
C ARG A 277 9.27 15.29 2.58
N ASP A 278 10.39 14.60 2.70
CA ASP A 278 11.65 15.23 3.08
C ASP A 278 12.22 15.97 1.86
N ARG A 279 12.50 17.27 2.01
CA ARG A 279 12.95 18.15 0.91
C ARG A 279 14.32 17.80 0.38
N VAL A 280 15.16 17.15 1.18
CA VAL A 280 16.54 16.82 0.82
C VAL A 280 16.56 15.55 -0.03
N THR A 281 15.83 14.53 0.42
CA THR A 281 15.80 13.21 -0.21
C THR A 281 14.68 13.06 -1.23
N GLY A 282 13.67 13.93 -1.19
CA GLY A 282 12.45 13.79 -1.97
C GLY A 282 11.53 12.64 -1.52
N ARG A 283 11.89 11.87 -0.48
CA ARG A 283 11.12 10.69 -0.07
C ARG A 283 9.89 11.07 0.72
N ILE A 284 8.79 10.35 0.52
CA ILE A 284 7.64 10.42 1.42
C ILE A 284 8.04 9.96 2.84
N VAL A 285 7.74 10.80 3.83
CA VAL A 285 7.97 10.51 5.26
C VAL A 285 6.68 10.29 6.06
N ALA A 286 5.55 10.81 5.57
CA ALA A 286 4.25 10.59 6.18
C ALA A 286 3.11 10.84 5.18
N MET A 287 1.98 10.19 5.41
CA MET A 287 0.74 10.41 4.68
C MET A 287 -0.44 10.27 5.63
N SER A 288 -1.50 11.05 5.43
CA SER A 288 -2.70 10.94 6.26
C SER A 288 -3.93 11.53 5.58
N ARG A 289 -5.09 10.91 5.85
CA ARG A 289 -6.43 11.36 5.42
C ARG A 289 -7.26 11.91 6.57
N THR A 290 -6.71 11.95 7.80
CA THR A 290 -7.51 12.20 9.00
C THR A 290 -7.66 13.68 9.36
N GLY A 291 -6.96 14.58 8.67
CA GLY A 291 -6.78 15.98 9.08
C GLY A 291 -5.68 16.17 10.13
N ARG A 292 -4.98 15.11 10.52
CA ARG A 292 -3.84 15.12 11.45
C ARG A 292 -2.69 14.28 10.92
N ILE A 293 -1.47 14.76 11.12
CA ILE A 293 -0.25 14.07 10.66
C ILE A 293 0.93 14.43 11.57
N ALA A 294 1.80 13.47 11.86
CA ALA A 294 3.06 13.75 12.56
C ALA A 294 4.15 14.04 11.52
N VAL A 295 4.79 15.20 11.62
CA VAL A 295 5.85 15.65 10.70
C VAL A 295 7.16 15.87 11.45
N PRO A 296 8.32 15.76 10.78
CA PRO A 296 9.60 16.15 11.38
C PRO A 296 9.55 17.55 12.00
N ASP A 297 10.20 17.76 13.15
CA ASP A 297 10.27 19.07 13.83
C ASP A 297 11.25 20.07 13.17
N ASP A 298 11.50 19.90 11.88
CA ASP A 298 12.20 20.85 11.04
C ASP A 298 11.34 21.18 9.83
N PRO A 299 10.57 22.29 9.84
CA PRO A 299 9.73 22.68 8.73
C PRO A 299 10.53 23.03 7.47
N ALA A 300 11.81 23.39 7.60
CA ALA A 300 12.67 23.66 6.45
C ALA A 300 13.09 22.37 5.73
N ARG A 301 12.97 21.21 6.39
CA ARG A 301 13.16 19.88 5.79
C ARG A 301 11.91 19.29 5.16
N VAL A 302 10.75 19.94 5.30
CA VAL A 302 9.47 19.30 4.97
C VAL A 302 8.77 20.00 3.81
N GLU A 303 8.44 19.23 2.78
CA GLU A 303 7.47 19.57 1.75
C GLU A 303 6.13 18.90 2.09
N VAL A 304 5.03 19.64 1.94
CA VAL A 304 3.69 19.10 2.12
C VAL A 304 2.93 19.24 0.80
N LEU A 305 2.31 18.16 0.37
CA LEU A 305 1.47 18.09 -0.81
C LEU A 305 0.05 17.73 -0.36
N PHE A 306 -0.92 18.54 -0.75
CA PHE A 306 -2.32 18.32 -0.43
C PHE A 306 -3.08 17.88 -1.67
N SER A 307 -3.74 16.72 -1.60
CA SER A 307 -4.74 16.32 -2.58
C SER A 307 -5.97 17.20 -2.44
N ASP A 308 -6.51 17.72 -3.54
CA ASP A 308 -7.87 18.28 -3.57
C ASP A 308 -8.94 17.24 -3.98
N GLY A 309 -8.60 15.95 -3.85
CA GLY A 309 -9.38 14.82 -4.33
C GLY A 309 -8.94 14.32 -5.71
N ILE A 310 -8.34 15.18 -6.54
CA ILE A 310 -7.95 14.87 -7.93
C ILE A 310 -6.49 15.23 -8.20
N GLY A 311 -6.16 16.51 -8.08
CA GLY A 311 -4.81 17.02 -8.30
C GLY A 311 -4.11 17.29 -6.98
N THR A 312 -3.04 18.08 -7.05
CA THR A 312 -2.22 18.40 -5.87
C THR A 312 -1.96 19.89 -5.75
N ARG A 313 -1.97 20.37 -4.49
CA ARG A 313 -1.60 21.72 -4.10
C ARG A 313 -0.37 21.66 -3.19
N PRO A 314 0.73 22.34 -3.55
CA PRO A 314 1.83 22.54 -2.62
C PRO A 314 1.34 23.28 -1.37
N GLY A 315 1.67 22.73 -0.22
CA GLY A 315 1.27 23.25 1.08
C GLY A 315 2.37 24.09 1.74
N ARG A 316 1.97 25.05 2.56
CA ARG A 316 2.89 25.75 3.47
C ARG A 316 2.82 25.14 4.85
N VAL A 317 3.97 25.02 5.50
CA VAL A 317 4.03 24.69 6.92
C VAL A 317 3.95 25.99 7.71
N VAL A 318 2.89 26.17 8.49
CA VAL A 318 2.66 27.38 9.29
C VAL A 318 2.73 27.02 10.78
N ARG A 319 3.35 27.90 11.57
CA ARG A 319 3.33 27.77 13.02
C ARG A 319 1.98 28.25 13.53
N ARG A 320 1.39 27.47 14.42
CA ARG A 320 0.19 27.86 15.15
C ARG A 320 0.56 28.68 16.38
#